data_AF-A0A6L7NGK0-F1
#
_entry.id   AF-A0A6L7NGK0-F1
#
_cell.length_a   1.000
_cell.length_b   1.000
_cell.length_c   1.000
_cell.angle_alpha   90.00
_cell.angle_beta   90.00
_cell.angle_gamma   90.00
#
_symmetry.space_group_name_H-M   'P 1'
#
loop_
_entity.id
_entity.type
_entity.pdbx_description
1 polymer ?
#
loop_
_entity_poly.entity_id
_entity_poly.type
_entity_poly.pdbx_seq_one_letter_code
_entity_poly.pdbx_strand_id
1 'polypeptide(L)'
;MRGRHLQTSDIGMRYRTSSIMVRRTGRSQSGGSMGSGFSPKEFYGGMMNSLAMQVARDEVAWVDRHRTPDAPVDTLLAFGCAVQHTPHLMRAAVKVFEVLGIEHQAVVGRQFCCGRPLQRTGRVRAADSVVATSYARFASYRPQTMVQWCGACMITYIDVASRRMTTPFEVIHVSTYMARLLRARAGDIPWKNTDRLPVLVHRHDQPKVPNDRAYEHGGRPGRELVSGATIDAVDEILSYIPGVENLGIVEPPSTGAPCDLKKINDRFVGLGDISSDAHREILRDLGKQAERTGAEIVVTPYHACQKQWSKLASHRLGVRHWMSVLADALGVGVEDRYQTYWRLADTDAIVEAAHPAWGSWGISREDAYDHARTHFTAAFSESIHDCECGGSGCGAPSPELVWPGTAEVRQPS
;
A
#
# COMPACT_ATOMS: atom_id res chain seq x y z
N MET A 1 -37.54 -28.65 13.31
CA MET A 1 -38.79 -27.87 13.10
C MET A 1 -38.70 -26.54 13.83
N ARG A 2 -39.12 -25.47 13.13
CA ARG A 2 -39.31 -24.06 13.57
C ARG A 2 -38.05 -23.20 13.69
N GLY A 3 -37.56 -22.79 12.52
CA GLY A 3 -36.80 -21.55 12.35
C GLY A 3 -37.67 -20.32 12.62
N ARG A 4 -37.03 -19.26 13.14
CA ARG A 4 -37.62 -17.93 13.24
C ARG A 4 -36.99 -17.04 12.17
N HIS A 5 -37.82 -16.65 11.21
CA HIS A 5 -37.57 -15.56 10.29
C HIS A 5 -37.42 -14.26 11.07
N LEU A 6 -36.29 -13.57 10.91
CA LEU A 6 -36.15 -12.16 11.28
C LEU A 6 -36.38 -11.33 10.02
N GLN A 7 -37.42 -10.52 10.07
CA GLN A 7 -37.83 -9.56 9.05
C GLN A 7 -36.72 -8.53 8.80
N THR A 8 -36.39 -8.35 7.53
CA THR A 8 -35.63 -7.21 7.02
C THR A 8 -36.53 -5.97 7.05
N SER A 9 -36.28 -5.04 7.97
CA SER A 9 -36.90 -3.72 7.94
C SER A 9 -36.05 -2.77 7.10
N ASP A 10 -36.63 -2.30 6.00
CA ASP A 10 -36.17 -1.20 5.17
C ASP A 10 -35.80 0.04 5.99
N ILE A 11 -34.54 0.47 5.90
CA ILE A 11 -34.13 1.84 6.24
C ILE A 11 -33.40 2.40 5.02
N GLY A 12 -34.20 2.85 4.04
CA GLY A 12 -33.73 3.63 2.91
C GLY A 12 -33.33 5.04 3.37
N MET A 13 -32.03 5.26 3.56
CA MET A 13 -31.49 6.59 3.84
C MET A 13 -31.24 7.32 2.50
N ARG A 14 -32.16 8.21 2.15
CA ARG A 14 -32.06 9.10 0.97
C ARG A 14 -30.92 10.10 1.17
N TYR A 15 -29.85 9.98 0.38
CA TYR A 15 -28.87 11.06 0.22
C TYR A 15 -29.51 12.18 -0.62
N ARG A 16 -29.76 13.34 -0.02
CA ARG A 16 -30.12 14.55 -0.77
C ARG A 16 -28.86 15.06 -1.48
N THR A 17 -28.87 15.02 -2.80
CA THR A 17 -27.91 15.73 -3.66
C THR A 17 -28.20 17.23 -3.60
N SER A 18 -27.34 17.99 -2.94
CA SER A 18 -27.30 19.45 -3.10
C SER A 18 -26.40 19.78 -4.27
N SER A 19 -27.02 20.09 -5.41
CA SER A 19 -26.38 20.64 -6.59
C SER A 19 -25.76 22.01 -6.25
N ILE A 20 -24.43 22.06 -6.14
CA ILE A 20 -23.68 23.32 -6.08
C ILE A 20 -23.19 23.62 -7.49
N MET A 21 -23.79 24.65 -8.08
CA MET A 21 -23.41 25.24 -9.35
C MET A 21 -22.03 25.88 -9.20
N VAL A 22 -20.98 25.27 -9.74
CA VAL A 22 -19.63 25.85 -9.77
C VAL A 22 -19.59 26.96 -10.81
N ARG A 23 -19.63 28.22 -10.35
CA ARG A 23 -19.29 29.38 -11.19
C ARG A 23 -17.80 29.35 -11.51
N ARG A 24 -17.47 29.22 -12.79
CA ARG A 24 -16.14 29.52 -13.36
C ARG A 24 -15.79 30.98 -13.07
N THR A 25 -14.71 31.22 -12.33
CA THR A 25 -13.98 32.50 -12.39
C THR A 25 -12.49 32.20 -12.49
N GLY A 26 -11.93 32.47 -13.68
CA GLY A 26 -10.49 32.50 -13.86
C GLY A 26 -9.88 33.69 -13.12
N ARG A 27 -8.78 33.45 -12.41
CA ARG A 27 -7.82 34.49 -12.06
C ARG A 27 -6.45 33.85 -11.81
N SER A 28 -5.47 34.30 -12.59
CA SER A 28 -4.06 34.08 -12.34
C SER A 28 -3.70 34.62 -10.96
N GLN A 29 -2.89 33.88 -10.21
CA GLN A 29 -2.26 34.40 -8.99
C GLN A 29 -0.74 34.19 -9.08
N SER A 30 -0.05 35.28 -9.41
CA SER A 30 1.30 35.54 -8.98
C SER A 30 1.27 36.10 -7.55
N GLY A 31 2.16 35.60 -6.68
CA GLY A 31 2.55 36.21 -5.40
C GLY A 31 1.56 36.07 -4.23
N GLY A 32 1.83 35.12 -3.32
CA GLY A 32 1.14 35.01 -2.03
C GLY A 32 1.82 34.01 -1.08
N SER A 33 2.01 34.40 0.18
CA SER A 33 2.80 33.75 1.22
C SER A 33 2.45 32.28 1.53
N MET A 34 3.49 31.47 1.75
CA MET A 34 3.42 30.08 2.23
C MET A 34 2.76 29.98 3.62
N GLY A 35 1.57 29.39 3.69
CA GLY A 35 0.99 28.92 4.95
C GLY A 35 -0.50 28.57 4.93
N SER A 36 -0.95 27.55 4.16
CA SER A 36 -2.33 27.01 4.32
C SER A 36 -2.70 25.69 3.58
N GLY A 37 -1.75 24.88 3.08
CA GLY A 37 -2.08 23.86 2.07
C GLY A 37 -2.54 22.44 2.50
N PHE A 38 -2.74 22.12 3.79
CA PHE A 38 -3.13 20.76 4.21
C PHE A 38 -4.56 20.70 4.76
N SER A 39 -5.45 19.99 4.04
CA SER A 39 -6.82 19.67 4.45
C SER A 39 -6.90 18.22 4.92
N PRO A 40 -7.16 17.94 6.23
CA PRO A 40 -7.36 16.57 6.70
C PRO A 40 -8.50 15.85 5.98
N LYS A 41 -9.56 16.58 5.61
CA LYS A 41 -10.71 16.00 4.89
C LYS A 41 -10.28 15.47 3.53
N GLU A 42 -9.59 16.28 2.74
CA GLU A 42 -9.09 15.88 1.42
C GLU A 42 -8.03 14.77 1.54
N PHE A 43 -7.12 14.88 2.51
CA PHE A 43 -6.06 13.91 2.70
C PHE A 43 -6.59 12.50 3.03
N TYR A 44 -7.50 12.37 3.99
CA TYR A 44 -8.09 11.07 4.32
C TYR A 44 -9.15 10.63 3.30
N GLY A 45 -9.86 11.59 2.69
CA GLY A 45 -10.80 11.32 1.60
C GLY A 45 -10.10 10.69 0.40
N GLY A 46 -8.97 11.24 -0.03
CA GLY A 46 -8.18 10.68 -1.14
C GLY A 46 -7.68 9.26 -0.89
N MET A 47 -7.39 8.88 0.35
CA MET A 47 -7.09 7.47 0.68
C MET A 47 -8.30 6.56 0.50
N MET A 48 -9.48 6.99 0.96
CA MET A 48 -10.72 6.22 0.81
C MET A 48 -11.14 6.12 -0.65
N ASN A 49 -11.01 7.19 -1.42
CA ASN A 49 -11.32 7.22 -2.84
C ASN A 49 -10.39 6.28 -3.61
N SER A 50 -9.09 6.33 -3.33
CA SER A 50 -8.11 5.40 -3.88
C SER A 50 -8.41 3.94 -3.52
N LEU A 51 -8.88 3.66 -2.30
CA LEU A 51 -9.30 2.32 -1.88
C LEU A 51 -10.55 1.86 -2.64
N ALA A 52 -11.56 2.71 -2.74
CA ALA A 52 -12.85 2.38 -3.35
C ALA A 52 -12.75 2.11 -4.86
N MET A 53 -11.74 2.67 -5.53
CA MET A 53 -11.41 2.32 -6.92
C MET A 53 -10.80 0.91 -7.06
N GLN A 54 -10.26 0.33 -5.98
CA GLN A 54 -9.47 -0.90 -6.03
C GLN A 54 -10.12 -2.08 -5.31
N VAL A 55 -11.06 -1.88 -4.40
CA VAL A 55 -11.64 -2.95 -3.57
C VAL A 55 -13.14 -2.76 -3.55
N ALA A 56 -13.91 -3.76 -3.97
CA ALA A 56 -15.37 -3.75 -3.86
C ALA A 56 -15.81 -3.90 -2.39
N ARG A 57 -17.03 -3.46 -2.05
CA ARG A 57 -17.53 -3.47 -0.67
C ARG A 57 -17.53 -4.87 -0.05
N ASP A 58 -17.81 -5.91 -0.82
CA ASP A 58 -17.82 -7.32 -0.42
C ASP A 58 -16.42 -7.92 -0.29
N GLU A 59 -15.40 -7.29 -0.89
CA GLU A 59 -13.99 -7.66 -0.73
C GLU A 59 -13.34 -7.07 0.55
N VAL A 60 -14.07 -6.24 1.31
CA VAL A 60 -13.58 -5.63 2.55
C VAL A 60 -13.56 -6.65 3.68
N ALA A 61 -12.36 -6.92 4.19
CA ALA A 61 -12.11 -7.88 5.28
C ALA A 61 -11.58 -7.21 6.56
N TRP A 62 -11.97 -5.97 6.82
CA TRP A 62 -11.50 -5.18 7.95
C TRP A 62 -12.55 -4.22 8.49
N VAL A 63 -12.34 -3.74 9.71
CA VAL A 63 -13.17 -2.72 10.35
C VAL A 63 -12.57 -1.34 10.12
N ASP A 64 -13.33 -0.44 9.50
CA ASP A 64 -12.95 0.96 9.24
C ASP A 64 -13.60 1.96 10.22
N ARG A 65 -14.64 1.52 10.93
CA ARG A 65 -15.36 2.25 11.96
C ARG A 65 -15.27 1.50 13.27
N HIS A 66 -14.63 2.12 14.27
CA HIS A 66 -14.51 1.55 15.60
C HIS A 66 -15.88 1.19 16.16
N ARG A 67 -15.95 -0.02 16.69
CA ARG A 67 -16.97 -0.51 17.59
C ARG A 67 -16.24 -1.21 18.71
N THR A 68 -16.65 -0.97 19.95
CA THR A 68 -16.11 -1.72 21.09
C THR A 68 -16.49 -3.19 20.91
N PRO A 69 -15.52 -4.12 20.88
CA PRO A 69 -15.84 -5.53 20.74
C PRO A 69 -16.39 -6.11 22.05
N ASP A 70 -17.32 -7.06 21.92
CA ASP A 70 -17.95 -7.72 23.06
C ASP A 70 -16.96 -8.64 23.82
N ALA A 71 -15.98 -9.21 23.09
CA ALA A 71 -14.94 -10.09 23.61
C ALA A 71 -13.52 -9.53 23.34
N PRO A 72 -12.50 -9.96 24.10
CA PRO A 72 -11.11 -9.71 23.74
C PRO A 72 -10.76 -10.32 22.37
N VAL A 73 -9.80 -9.72 21.69
CA VAL A 73 -9.21 -10.25 20.45
C VAL A 73 -7.80 -10.73 20.77
N ASP A 74 -7.33 -11.84 20.22
CA ASP A 74 -5.93 -12.25 20.45
C ASP A 74 -4.95 -11.33 19.70
N THR A 75 -5.10 -11.24 18.37
CA THR A 75 -4.26 -10.40 17.52
C THR A 75 -5.06 -9.26 16.88
N LEU A 76 -4.67 -8.00 17.16
CA LEU A 76 -5.22 -6.84 16.48
C LEU A 76 -4.29 -6.40 15.33
N LEU A 77 -4.71 -6.66 14.10
CA LEU A 77 -3.97 -6.25 12.89
C LEU A 77 -4.34 -4.81 12.50
N ALA A 78 -3.49 -3.87 12.89
CA ALA A 78 -3.69 -2.44 12.69
C ALA A 78 -2.95 -1.92 11.44
N PHE A 79 -3.71 -1.61 10.39
CA PHE A 79 -3.18 -1.17 9.11
C PHE A 79 -2.74 0.31 9.09
N GLY A 80 -3.23 1.12 10.02
CA GLY A 80 -3.04 2.57 9.99
C GLY A 80 -3.88 3.21 8.87
N CYS A 81 -3.38 4.28 8.24
CA CYS A 81 -4.16 5.02 7.24
C CYS A 81 -3.63 4.90 5.80
N ALA A 82 -2.32 5.06 5.58
CA ALA A 82 -1.77 5.29 4.24
C ALA A 82 -1.74 4.05 3.33
N VAL A 83 -1.77 2.84 3.91
CA VAL A 83 -1.82 1.57 3.15
C VAL A 83 -3.10 1.43 2.33
N GLN A 84 -4.14 2.22 2.61
CA GLN A 84 -5.38 2.27 1.81
C GLN A 84 -5.14 2.68 0.34
N HIS A 85 -3.97 3.26 0.01
CA HIS A 85 -3.58 3.47 -1.39
C HIS A 85 -3.14 2.19 -2.12
N THR A 86 -2.70 1.17 -1.38
CA THR A 86 -2.30 -0.16 -1.90
C THR A 86 -3.05 -1.25 -1.11
N PRO A 87 -4.39 -1.28 -1.19
CA PRO A 87 -5.24 -2.11 -0.34
C PRO A 87 -5.11 -3.61 -0.65
N HIS A 88 -4.54 -4.00 -1.79
CA HIS A 88 -4.16 -5.38 -2.05
C HIS A 88 -3.25 -5.95 -0.96
N LEU A 89 -2.37 -5.12 -0.36
CA LEU A 89 -1.52 -5.52 0.76
C LEU A 89 -2.31 -5.80 2.04
N MET A 90 -3.39 -5.05 2.27
CA MET A 90 -4.27 -5.29 3.42
C MET A 90 -5.02 -6.61 3.25
N ARG A 91 -5.57 -6.84 2.05
CA ARG A 91 -6.24 -8.10 1.70
C ARG A 91 -5.30 -9.30 1.78
N ALA A 92 -4.09 -9.16 1.23
CA ALA A 92 -3.06 -10.20 1.30
C ALA A 92 -2.71 -10.51 2.75
N ALA A 93 -2.51 -9.50 3.60
CA ALA A 93 -2.20 -9.71 5.01
C ALA A 93 -3.32 -10.43 5.77
N VAL A 94 -4.59 -10.04 5.55
CA VAL A 94 -5.73 -10.75 6.16
C VAL A 94 -5.77 -12.21 5.72
N LYS A 95 -5.71 -12.47 4.41
CA LYS A 95 -5.71 -13.85 3.89
C LYS A 95 -4.53 -14.69 4.39
N VAL A 96 -3.35 -14.09 4.51
CA VAL A 96 -2.15 -14.74 5.09
C VAL A 96 -2.39 -15.08 6.56
N PHE A 97 -3.02 -14.19 7.33
CA PHE A 97 -3.36 -14.48 8.72
C PHE A 97 -4.39 -15.62 8.81
N GLU A 98 -5.43 -15.61 7.95
CA GLU A 98 -6.45 -16.66 7.89
C GLU A 98 -5.86 -18.04 7.52
N VAL A 99 -5.07 -18.12 6.44
CA VAL A 99 -4.50 -19.41 5.99
C VAL A 99 -3.46 -19.97 6.96
N LEU A 100 -2.82 -19.12 7.75
CA LEU A 100 -1.91 -19.53 8.82
C LEU A 100 -2.66 -19.80 10.14
N GLY A 101 -3.99 -19.67 10.19
CA GLY A 101 -4.80 -19.96 11.37
C GLY A 101 -4.60 -18.97 12.52
N ILE A 102 -4.28 -17.70 12.21
CA ILE A 102 -4.12 -16.64 13.21
C ILE A 102 -5.49 -16.01 13.48
N GLU A 103 -6.00 -16.16 14.70
CA GLU A 103 -7.20 -15.44 15.15
C GLU A 103 -6.90 -13.95 15.26
N HIS A 104 -7.60 -13.14 14.46
CA HIS A 104 -7.32 -11.71 14.40
C HIS A 104 -8.56 -10.86 14.09
N GLN A 105 -8.48 -9.59 14.50
CA GLN A 105 -9.34 -8.53 14.01
C GLN A 105 -8.49 -7.53 13.22
N ALA A 106 -8.84 -7.30 11.96
CA ALA A 106 -8.22 -6.27 11.15
C ALA A 106 -8.93 -4.92 11.32
N VAL A 107 -8.16 -3.84 11.48
CA VAL A 107 -8.65 -2.46 11.60
C VAL A 107 -7.85 -1.49 10.71
N VAL A 108 -8.54 -0.51 10.10
CA VAL A 108 -7.91 0.47 9.20
C VAL A 108 -8.57 1.84 9.25
N GLY A 109 -7.83 2.86 8.82
CA GLY A 109 -8.39 4.12 8.41
C GLY A 109 -8.15 5.23 9.43
N ARG A 110 -8.85 6.36 9.23
CA ARG A 110 -8.62 7.59 10.00
C ARG A 110 -8.76 7.38 11.51
N GLN A 111 -9.68 6.53 11.95
CA GLN A 111 -9.94 6.28 13.37
C GLN A 111 -8.80 5.56 14.09
N PHE A 112 -7.87 4.97 13.33
CA PHE A 112 -6.73 4.19 13.80
C PHE A 112 -5.40 4.82 13.33
N CYS A 113 -5.43 6.07 12.85
CA CYS A 113 -4.25 6.79 12.39
C CYS A 113 -3.31 7.16 13.55
N CYS A 114 -2.00 7.10 13.32
CA CYS A 114 -0.95 7.47 14.27
C CYS A 114 -0.64 8.98 14.32
N GLY A 115 -1.45 9.84 13.69
CA GLY A 115 -1.29 11.29 13.71
C GLY A 115 -0.05 11.86 12.99
N ARG A 116 0.88 11.02 12.50
CA ARG A 116 2.12 11.44 11.82
C ARG A 116 1.91 12.42 10.67
N PRO A 117 0.90 12.26 9.78
CA PRO A 117 0.64 13.25 8.75
C PRO A 117 0.35 14.64 9.32
N LEU A 118 -0.45 14.73 10.39
CA LEU A 118 -0.77 15.99 11.07
C LEU A 118 0.48 16.60 11.73
N GLN A 119 1.29 15.76 12.36
CA GLN A 119 2.54 16.20 12.99
C GLN A 119 3.50 16.82 11.97
N ARG A 120 3.65 16.20 10.78
CA ARG A 120 4.50 16.70 9.69
C ARG A 120 4.03 18.03 9.12
N THR A 121 2.76 18.38 9.26
CA THR A 121 2.22 19.68 8.84
C THR A 121 2.15 20.70 9.99
N GLY A 122 2.90 20.49 11.09
CA GLY A 122 2.93 21.39 12.25
C GLY A 122 1.68 21.35 13.14
N ARG A 123 0.71 20.46 12.87
CA ARG A 123 -0.55 20.36 13.62
C ARG A 123 -0.41 19.43 14.84
N VAL A 124 0.57 19.72 15.71
CA VAL A 124 0.99 18.83 16.80
C VAL A 124 -0.15 18.47 17.76
N ARG A 125 -0.90 19.45 18.29
CA ARG A 125 -2.02 19.19 19.21
C ARG A 125 -3.10 18.27 18.60
N ALA A 126 -3.40 18.46 17.32
CA ALA A 126 -4.34 17.60 16.61
C ALA A 126 -3.78 16.19 16.41
N ALA A 127 -2.47 16.07 16.14
CA ALA A 127 -1.78 14.79 16.07
C ALA A 127 -1.86 14.04 17.41
N ASP A 128 -1.59 14.71 18.53
CA ASP A 128 -1.64 14.12 19.87
C ASP A 128 -3.05 13.63 20.22
N SER A 129 -4.08 14.42 19.91
CA SER A 129 -5.49 14.02 20.10
C SER A 129 -5.85 12.78 19.27
N VAL A 130 -5.42 12.73 18.01
CA VAL A 130 -5.63 11.56 17.14
C VAL A 130 -4.92 10.34 17.72
N VAL A 131 -3.66 10.46 18.11
CA VAL A 131 -2.89 9.35 18.70
C VAL A 131 -3.53 8.82 19.97
N ALA A 132 -3.91 9.70 20.90
CA ALA A 132 -4.56 9.31 22.16
C ALA A 132 -5.89 8.58 21.92
N THR A 133 -6.70 9.08 20.98
CA THR A 133 -7.99 8.47 20.63
C THR A 133 -7.81 7.12 19.94
N SER A 134 -6.90 7.02 18.96
CA SER A 134 -6.57 5.77 18.27
C SER A 134 -6.07 4.71 19.26
N TYR A 135 -5.20 5.10 20.19
CA TYR A 135 -4.70 4.20 21.23
C TYR A 135 -5.81 3.69 22.16
N ALA A 136 -6.72 4.57 22.61
CA ALA A 136 -7.86 4.17 23.43
C ALA A 136 -8.77 3.17 22.70
N ARG A 137 -8.96 3.35 21.39
CA ARG A 137 -9.69 2.38 20.55
C ARG A 137 -8.98 1.04 20.49
N PHE A 138 -7.67 1.01 20.23
CA PHE A 138 -6.90 -0.24 20.23
C PHE A 138 -6.99 -0.95 21.58
N ALA A 139 -6.82 -0.22 22.68
CA ALA A 139 -6.93 -0.78 24.02
C ALA A 139 -8.33 -1.36 24.32
N SER A 140 -9.39 -0.79 23.74
CA SER A 140 -10.76 -1.32 23.89
C SER A 140 -10.95 -2.71 23.27
N TYR A 141 -10.10 -3.10 22.31
CA TYR A 141 -10.09 -4.47 21.78
C TYR A 141 -9.48 -5.49 22.72
N ARG A 142 -8.81 -5.03 23.79
CA ARG A 142 -8.08 -5.88 24.75
C ARG A 142 -7.18 -6.91 24.03
N PRO A 143 -6.33 -6.51 23.06
CA PRO A 143 -5.47 -7.45 22.35
C PRO A 143 -4.47 -8.12 23.28
N GLN A 144 -3.97 -9.30 22.94
CA GLN A 144 -2.68 -9.77 23.48
C GLN A 144 -1.52 -9.14 22.71
N THR A 145 -1.66 -9.09 21.38
CA THR A 145 -0.67 -8.50 20.47
C THR A 145 -1.33 -7.53 19.49
N MET A 146 -0.80 -6.31 19.43
CA MET A 146 -1.14 -5.30 18.43
C MET A 146 -0.08 -5.31 17.32
N VAL A 147 -0.45 -5.87 16.18
CA VAL A 147 0.41 -5.94 14.98
C VAL A 147 0.23 -4.67 14.16
N GLN A 148 1.29 -3.88 14.05
CA GLN A 148 1.32 -2.61 13.32
C GLN A 148 1.87 -2.83 11.91
N TRP A 149 1.08 -2.45 10.90
CA TRP A 149 1.50 -2.52 9.51
C TRP A 149 2.58 -1.51 9.12
N CYS A 150 2.58 -0.35 9.78
CA CYS A 150 3.42 0.78 9.40
C CYS A 150 4.43 1.07 10.50
N GLY A 151 5.73 1.04 10.16
CA GLY A 151 6.81 1.37 11.09
C GLY A 151 6.65 2.75 11.75
N ALA A 152 6.15 3.76 11.03
CA ALA A 152 5.87 5.07 11.64
C ALA A 152 4.75 5.02 12.69
N CYS A 153 3.75 4.14 12.52
CA CYS A 153 2.71 3.89 13.51
C CYS A 153 3.28 3.14 14.72
N MET A 154 4.05 2.07 14.48
CA MET A 154 4.73 1.31 15.54
C MET A 154 5.56 2.23 16.44
N ILE A 155 6.43 3.07 15.88
CA ILE A 155 7.26 4.00 16.66
C ILE A 155 6.39 4.94 17.50
N THR A 156 5.31 5.47 16.93
CA THR A 156 4.39 6.35 17.67
C THR A 156 3.74 5.60 18.84
N TYR A 157 3.25 4.38 18.62
CA TYR A 157 2.52 3.66 19.66
C TYR A 157 3.44 3.03 20.70
N ILE A 158 4.68 2.69 20.36
CA ILE A 158 5.71 2.35 21.35
C ILE A 158 6.02 3.57 22.23
N ASP A 159 6.20 4.77 21.67
CA ASP A 159 6.43 6.00 22.46
C ASP A 159 5.24 6.27 23.41
N VAL A 160 4.01 6.10 22.93
CA VAL A 160 2.80 6.21 23.76
C VAL A 160 2.78 5.14 24.86
N ALA A 161 3.09 3.90 24.51
CA ALA A 161 3.14 2.77 25.42
C ALA A 161 4.14 3.00 26.56
N SER A 162 5.38 3.37 26.21
CA SER A 162 6.46 3.64 27.16
C SER A 162 6.12 4.78 28.12
N ARG A 163 5.44 5.85 27.64
CA ARG A 163 5.02 6.97 28.50
C ARG A 163 3.89 6.63 29.46
N ARG A 164 3.04 5.66 29.11
CA ARG A 164 1.90 5.24 29.95
C ARG A 164 2.31 4.21 31.02
N MET A 165 3.58 3.79 31.06
CA MET A 165 4.22 2.87 32.02
C MET A 165 3.57 1.47 32.17
N THR A 166 2.40 1.23 31.59
CA THR A 166 1.75 -0.07 31.47
C THR A 166 0.97 -0.15 30.15
N THR A 167 1.38 -1.04 29.26
CA THR A 167 0.54 -1.46 28.13
C THR A 167 0.25 -2.94 28.30
N PRO A 168 -1.03 -3.35 28.38
CA PRO A 168 -1.38 -4.74 28.69
C PRO A 168 -1.17 -5.68 27.49
N PHE A 169 -0.56 -5.19 26.40
CA PHE A 169 -0.38 -5.92 25.14
C PHE A 169 0.95 -5.57 24.47
N GLU A 170 1.46 -6.52 23.68
CA GLU A 170 2.64 -6.32 22.85
C GLU A 170 2.33 -5.39 21.68
N VAL A 171 3.30 -4.56 21.29
CA VAL A 171 3.25 -3.77 20.04
C VAL A 171 4.39 -4.20 19.13
N ILE A 172 4.08 -4.75 17.97
CA ILE A 172 5.06 -5.36 17.07
C ILE A 172 4.80 -4.97 15.60
N HIS A 173 5.85 -4.86 14.78
CA HIS A 173 5.68 -4.66 13.34
C HIS A 173 5.22 -5.94 12.66
N VAL A 174 4.40 -5.83 11.61
CA VAL A 174 3.91 -6.99 10.85
C VAL A 174 5.02 -7.87 10.28
N SER A 175 6.15 -7.30 9.83
CA SER A 175 7.27 -8.11 9.34
C SER A 175 7.94 -8.90 10.47
N THR A 176 8.22 -8.27 11.61
CA THR A 176 8.81 -8.97 12.77
C THR A 176 7.88 -10.03 13.33
N TYR A 177 6.57 -9.75 13.40
CA TYR A 177 5.56 -10.74 13.79
C TYR A 177 5.58 -11.95 12.85
N MET A 178 5.58 -11.71 11.54
CA MET A 178 5.60 -12.78 10.55
C MET A 178 6.90 -13.57 10.57
N ALA A 179 8.07 -12.92 10.68
CA ALA A 179 9.36 -13.59 10.81
C ALA A 179 9.40 -14.51 12.04
N ARG A 180 8.92 -14.03 13.21
CA ARG A 180 8.82 -14.85 14.44
C ARG A 180 7.90 -16.06 14.23
N LEU A 181 6.74 -15.85 13.59
CA LEU A 181 5.79 -16.92 13.32
C LEU A 181 6.38 -17.99 12.39
N LEU A 182 6.97 -17.57 11.25
CA LEU A 182 7.57 -18.48 10.28
C LEU A 182 8.74 -19.25 10.89
N ARG A 183 9.56 -18.60 11.71
CA ARG A 183 10.64 -19.26 12.46
C ARG A 183 10.11 -20.30 13.44
N ALA A 184 9.09 -19.96 14.22
CA ALA A 184 8.50 -20.86 15.22
C ALA A 184 7.78 -22.05 14.59
N ARG A 185 7.32 -21.92 13.35
CA ARG A 185 6.60 -22.94 12.59
C ARG A 185 7.37 -23.44 11.38
N ALA A 186 8.70 -23.28 11.39
CA ALA A 186 9.55 -23.70 10.28
C ALA A 186 9.36 -25.21 10.05
N GLY A 187 8.98 -25.59 8.82
CA GLY A 187 8.64 -26.98 8.46
C GLY A 187 7.13 -27.29 8.39
N ASP A 188 6.29 -26.52 9.08
CA ASP A 188 4.84 -26.75 9.17
C ASP A 188 4.00 -25.70 8.41
N ILE A 189 4.66 -24.89 7.58
CA ILE A 189 3.99 -23.89 6.76
C ILE A 189 3.39 -24.56 5.51
N PRO A 190 2.10 -24.38 5.22
CA PRO A 190 1.40 -25.08 4.14
C PRO A 190 1.65 -24.41 2.79
N TRP A 191 2.91 -24.35 2.35
CA TRP A 191 3.29 -23.81 1.04
C TRP A 191 2.49 -24.48 -0.08
N LYS A 192 1.94 -23.66 -0.98
CA LYS A 192 1.14 -24.11 -2.14
C LYS A 192 1.86 -23.87 -3.45
N ASN A 193 2.52 -22.72 -3.57
CA ASN A 193 3.30 -22.35 -4.73
C ASN A 193 4.77 -22.28 -4.34
N THR A 194 5.60 -23.06 -5.03
CA THR A 194 7.04 -23.19 -4.76
C THR A 194 7.86 -22.98 -6.03
N ASP A 195 7.27 -22.32 -7.02
CA ASP A 195 7.92 -22.02 -8.28
C ASP A 195 9.14 -21.14 -8.04
N ARG A 196 10.16 -21.33 -8.87
CA ARG A 196 11.38 -20.54 -8.81
C ARG A 196 11.05 -19.05 -9.00
N LEU A 197 11.54 -18.21 -8.09
CA LEU A 197 11.29 -16.78 -8.05
C LEU A 197 12.57 -16.02 -7.69
N PRO A 198 13.40 -15.63 -8.68
CA PRO A 198 14.60 -14.86 -8.45
C PRO A 198 14.28 -13.39 -8.17
N VAL A 199 14.71 -12.88 -7.02
CA VAL A 199 14.35 -11.55 -6.52
C VAL A 199 15.56 -10.69 -6.18
N LEU A 200 15.41 -9.38 -6.38
CA LEU A 200 16.22 -8.36 -5.74
C LEU A 200 15.39 -7.63 -4.67
N VAL A 201 16.00 -7.29 -3.55
CA VAL A 201 15.30 -6.63 -2.44
C VAL A 201 15.60 -5.13 -2.45
N HIS A 202 14.56 -4.30 -2.42
CA HIS A 202 14.68 -2.85 -2.17
C HIS A 202 14.89 -2.60 -0.68
N ARG A 203 15.95 -1.85 -0.32
CA ARG A 203 16.31 -1.56 1.07
C ARG A 203 16.51 -0.06 1.32
N HIS A 204 16.36 0.34 2.58
CA HIS A 204 16.52 1.73 3.04
C HIS A 204 17.67 1.89 4.05
N ASP A 205 18.59 0.93 4.09
CA ASP A 205 19.85 0.94 4.85
C ASP A 205 21.02 1.56 4.04
N GLN A 206 20.80 1.87 2.76
CA GLN A 206 21.76 2.60 1.93
C GLN A 206 22.02 4.01 2.52
N PRO A 207 23.26 4.52 2.47
CA PRO A 207 23.60 5.83 3.00
C PRO A 207 22.68 6.89 2.40
N LYS A 208 21.81 7.46 3.24
CA LYS A 208 21.09 8.66 2.84
C LYS A 208 22.15 9.74 2.73
N VAL A 209 22.28 10.36 1.55
CA VAL A 209 23.06 11.61 1.37
C VAL A 209 22.83 12.46 2.62
N PRO A 210 23.90 12.88 3.35
CA PRO A 210 23.77 13.56 4.62
C PRO A 210 22.82 14.72 4.42
N ASN A 211 21.66 14.65 5.07
CA ASN A 211 20.75 15.77 5.11
C ASN A 211 20.82 16.25 6.55
N ASP A 212 21.60 17.30 6.73
CA ASP A 212 21.74 18.20 7.86
C ASP A 212 20.39 18.55 8.51
N ARG A 213 19.28 18.49 7.75
CA ARG A 213 17.90 18.66 8.28
C ARG A 213 17.29 17.45 8.98
N ALA A 214 17.86 16.25 8.86
CA ALA A 214 17.39 15.08 9.61
C ALA A 214 17.73 15.19 11.10
N TYR A 215 18.75 15.98 11.45
CA TYR A 215 19.18 16.23 12.82
C TYR A 215 18.38 17.35 13.51
N GLU A 216 17.90 18.36 12.79
CA GLU A 216 17.11 19.47 13.36
C GLU A 216 15.71 19.06 13.85
N HIS A 217 15.21 17.88 13.47
CA HIS A 217 13.95 17.31 13.94
C HIS A 217 14.10 16.03 14.79
N GLY A 218 15.29 15.84 15.38
CA GLY A 218 15.54 14.77 16.34
C GLY A 218 15.42 13.39 15.69
N GLY A 219 16.49 12.94 15.03
CA GLY A 219 16.67 11.52 14.71
C GLY A 219 16.47 10.71 15.98
N ARG A 220 15.31 10.04 16.10
CA ARG A 220 14.98 9.24 17.27
C ARG A 220 15.58 7.84 17.09
N PRO A 221 16.30 7.28 18.07
CA PRO A 221 16.86 5.92 18.04
C PRO A 221 15.85 4.85 17.57
N GLY A 222 14.57 5.00 17.93
CA GLY A 222 13.50 4.07 17.53
C GLY A 222 13.22 4.00 16.02
N ARG A 223 13.57 5.01 15.21
CA ARG A 223 13.36 4.95 13.75
C ARG A 223 14.37 4.05 13.06
N GLU A 224 15.63 4.16 13.45
CA GLU A 224 16.71 3.33 12.92
C GLU A 224 16.53 1.87 13.35
N LEU A 225 16.18 1.65 14.62
CA LEU A 225 15.85 0.32 15.15
C LEU A 225 14.69 -0.36 14.41
N VAL A 226 13.58 0.35 14.19
CA VAL A 226 12.42 -0.22 13.48
C VAL A 226 12.72 -0.43 12.00
N SER A 227 13.47 0.46 11.35
CA SER A 227 13.80 0.30 9.94
C SER A 227 14.81 -0.83 9.70
N GLY A 228 15.85 -0.97 10.54
CA GLY A 228 16.77 -2.11 10.49
C GLY A 228 16.04 -3.43 10.74
N ALA A 229 15.31 -3.52 11.86
CA ALA A 229 14.55 -4.72 12.21
C ALA A 229 13.47 -5.10 11.19
N THR A 230 12.90 -4.13 10.47
CA THR A 230 11.95 -4.42 9.38
C THR A 230 12.66 -5.09 8.22
N ILE A 231 13.83 -4.58 7.84
CA ILE A 231 14.59 -5.07 6.71
C ILE A 231 15.13 -6.48 6.99
N ASP A 232 15.73 -6.71 8.15
CA ASP A 232 16.23 -8.04 8.54
C ASP A 232 15.09 -9.07 8.57
N ALA A 233 13.92 -8.67 9.07
CA ALA A 233 12.74 -9.53 9.07
C ALA A 233 12.24 -9.86 7.65
N VAL A 234 12.38 -8.95 6.68
CA VAL A 234 11.99 -9.23 5.29
C VAL A 234 12.93 -10.26 4.68
N ASP A 235 14.25 -10.12 4.84
CA ASP A 235 15.20 -11.12 4.34
C ASP A 235 14.93 -12.50 4.97
N GLU A 236 14.69 -12.53 6.29
CA GLU A 236 14.36 -13.75 7.01
C GLU A 236 13.07 -14.38 6.47
N ILE A 237 12.00 -13.60 6.28
CA ILE A 237 10.74 -14.10 5.70
C ILE A 237 10.99 -14.71 4.33
N LEU A 238 11.70 -14.00 3.44
CA LEU A 238 11.98 -14.49 2.09
C LEU A 238 12.79 -15.80 2.11
N SER A 239 13.69 -15.97 3.10
CA SER A 239 14.47 -17.20 3.25
C SER A 239 13.65 -18.43 3.62
N TYR A 240 12.45 -18.23 4.18
CA TYR A 240 11.51 -19.33 4.49
C TYR A 240 10.65 -19.76 3.30
N ILE A 241 10.50 -18.92 2.27
CA ILE A 241 9.58 -19.18 1.15
C ILE A 241 10.27 -20.07 0.11
N PRO A 242 9.80 -21.31 -0.14
CA PRO A 242 10.39 -22.18 -1.16
C PRO A 242 10.31 -21.55 -2.56
N GLY A 243 11.37 -21.71 -3.34
CA GLY A 243 11.47 -21.16 -4.69
C GLY A 243 11.98 -19.71 -4.75
N VAL A 244 11.89 -18.94 -3.65
CA VAL A 244 12.46 -17.59 -3.61
C VAL A 244 13.98 -17.65 -3.58
N GLU A 245 14.62 -17.11 -4.62
CA GLU A 245 16.06 -16.94 -4.71
C GLU A 245 16.40 -15.46 -4.49
N ASN A 246 16.86 -15.09 -3.29
CA ASN A 246 17.30 -13.72 -3.01
C ASN A 246 18.68 -13.47 -3.62
N LEU A 247 18.71 -12.73 -4.73
CA LEU A 247 19.91 -12.41 -5.51
C LEU A 247 20.65 -11.16 -5.02
N GLY A 248 20.18 -10.56 -3.92
CA GLY A 248 20.79 -9.39 -3.29
C GLY A 248 19.90 -8.16 -3.33
N ILE A 249 20.54 -6.99 -3.41
CA ILE A 249 19.88 -5.70 -3.23
C ILE A 249 19.75 -5.03 -4.61
N VAL A 250 18.57 -4.48 -4.92
CA VAL A 250 18.42 -3.65 -6.12
C VAL A 250 19.23 -2.36 -5.96
N GLU A 251 20.07 -2.04 -6.94
CA GLU A 251 20.81 -0.78 -6.93
C GLU A 251 19.82 0.36 -7.18
N PRO A 252 19.89 1.47 -6.40
CA PRO A 252 19.06 2.63 -6.66
C PRO A 252 19.19 3.06 -8.12
N PRO A 253 18.09 3.44 -8.79
CA PRO A 253 18.18 4.06 -10.10
C PRO A 253 19.11 5.28 -10.09
N SER A 254 19.58 5.70 -11.26
CA SER A 254 20.43 6.89 -11.45
C SER A 254 19.88 8.18 -10.80
N THR A 255 18.56 8.23 -10.55
CA THR A 255 17.85 9.33 -9.90
C THR A 255 17.53 9.11 -8.41
N GLY A 256 18.07 8.05 -7.80
CA GLY A 256 17.78 7.61 -6.44
C GLY A 256 16.53 6.72 -6.35
N ALA A 257 16.30 6.16 -5.15
CA ALA A 257 15.16 5.28 -4.92
C ALA A 257 13.82 6.05 -5.09
N PRO A 258 12.85 5.54 -5.86
CA PRO A 258 11.58 6.24 -6.16
C PRO A 258 10.76 6.69 -4.95
N CYS A 259 10.85 5.93 -3.86
CA CYS A 259 10.13 6.21 -2.62
C CYS A 259 10.90 7.16 -1.68
N ASP A 260 12.19 7.40 -1.94
CA ASP A 260 12.99 8.42 -1.27
C ASP A 260 12.81 9.75 -2.01
N LEU A 261 11.57 10.26 -2.02
CA LEU A 261 11.19 11.56 -2.59
C LEU A 261 11.96 12.69 -1.89
N LYS A 262 13.21 12.89 -2.28
CA LYS A 262 14.04 14.06 -2.00
C LYS A 262 13.98 14.94 -3.23
N LYS A 263 13.97 16.26 -3.04
CA LYS A 263 14.38 17.17 -4.10
C LYS A 263 15.85 16.84 -4.41
N ILE A 264 16.14 16.35 -5.61
CA ILE A 264 17.51 16.31 -6.13
C ILE A 264 17.61 17.49 -7.10
N ASN A 265 18.49 18.45 -6.82
CA ASN A 265 18.71 19.64 -7.65
C ASN A 265 17.42 20.40 -8.03
N ASP A 266 16.52 20.62 -7.05
CA ASP A 266 15.21 21.27 -7.23
C ASP A 266 14.24 20.61 -8.23
N ARG A 267 14.58 19.43 -8.76
CA ARG A 267 13.67 18.59 -9.54
C ARG A 267 13.00 17.59 -8.61
N PHE A 268 11.67 17.59 -8.59
CA PHE A 268 10.92 16.41 -8.17
C PHE A 268 11.16 15.36 -9.24
N VAL A 269 11.98 14.35 -8.95
CA VAL A 269 11.93 13.10 -9.72
C VAL A 269 10.72 12.32 -9.23
N GLY A 270 9.54 12.90 -9.42
CA GLY A 270 8.30 12.19 -9.21
C GLY A 270 8.13 11.23 -10.37
N LEU A 271 8.01 9.92 -10.10
CA LEU A 271 7.46 8.96 -11.06
C LEU A 271 5.96 9.21 -11.28
N GLY A 272 5.51 10.47 -11.23
CA GLY A 272 4.16 10.87 -11.56
C GLY A 272 3.93 10.92 -13.07
N ASP A 273 5.00 10.86 -13.88
CA ASP A 273 4.91 10.78 -15.33
C ASP A 273 5.70 9.59 -15.85
N ILE A 274 4.98 8.49 -16.09
CA ILE A 274 5.54 7.24 -16.64
C ILE A 274 5.85 7.34 -18.14
N SER A 275 5.41 8.41 -18.81
CA SER A 275 5.70 8.67 -20.22
C SER A 275 6.98 9.50 -20.44
N SER A 276 7.61 9.97 -19.36
CA SER A 276 8.82 10.81 -19.43
C SER A 276 10.06 10.03 -19.87
N ASP A 277 11.03 10.72 -20.48
CA ASP A 277 12.34 10.13 -20.79
C ASP A 277 13.09 9.66 -19.54
N ALA A 278 12.96 10.40 -18.44
CA ALA A 278 13.53 10.03 -17.15
C ALA A 278 12.96 8.70 -16.64
N HIS A 279 11.66 8.47 -16.83
CA HIS A 279 11.05 7.18 -16.50
C HIS A 279 11.60 6.04 -17.37
N ARG A 280 11.71 6.26 -18.69
CA ARG A 280 12.31 5.29 -19.62
C ARG A 280 13.76 4.97 -19.28
N GLU A 281 14.54 5.96 -18.87
CA GLU A 281 15.92 5.77 -18.42
C GLU A 281 16.00 4.87 -17.18
N ILE A 282 15.17 5.14 -16.17
CA ILE A 282 15.07 4.30 -14.96
C ILE A 282 14.68 2.85 -15.31
N LEU A 283 13.70 2.66 -16.20
CA LEU A 283 13.30 1.32 -16.64
C LEU A 283 14.43 0.59 -17.36
N ARG A 284 15.21 1.28 -18.21
CA ARG A 284 16.40 0.69 -18.86
C ARG A 284 17.48 0.30 -17.85
N ASP A 285 17.73 1.14 -16.85
CA ASP A 285 18.71 0.85 -15.80
C ASP A 285 18.30 -0.40 -15.00
N LEU A 286 17.03 -0.47 -14.59
CA LEU A 286 16.48 -1.63 -13.90
C LEU A 286 16.46 -2.89 -14.76
N GLY A 287 16.14 -2.78 -16.06
CA GLY A 287 16.22 -3.88 -17.01
C GLY A 287 17.64 -4.44 -17.13
N LYS A 288 18.66 -3.58 -17.24
CA LYS A 288 20.08 -4.01 -17.26
C LYS A 288 20.50 -4.69 -15.95
N GLN A 289 19.98 -4.23 -14.80
CA GLN A 289 20.23 -4.90 -13.52
C GLN A 289 19.58 -6.29 -13.49
N ALA A 290 18.34 -6.40 -13.94
CA ALA A 290 17.61 -7.67 -14.06
C ALA A 290 18.38 -8.66 -14.96
N GLU A 291 18.82 -8.22 -16.14
CA GLU A 291 19.63 -9.03 -17.07
C GLU A 291 20.96 -9.48 -16.46
N ARG A 292 21.67 -8.58 -15.76
CA ARG A 292 22.97 -8.88 -15.13
C ARG A 292 22.85 -9.87 -13.97
N THR A 293 21.77 -9.79 -13.20
CA THR A 293 21.57 -10.60 -11.98
C THR A 293 20.75 -11.85 -12.23
N GLY A 294 19.93 -11.88 -13.27
CA GLY A 294 18.91 -12.91 -13.49
C GLY A 294 17.65 -12.71 -12.64
N ALA A 295 17.45 -11.53 -12.04
CA ALA A 295 16.28 -11.23 -11.22
C ALA A 295 15.04 -10.96 -12.07
N GLU A 296 13.90 -11.48 -11.62
CA GLU A 296 12.61 -11.29 -12.28
C GLU A 296 11.73 -10.30 -11.52
N ILE A 297 11.98 -10.09 -10.22
CA ILE A 297 11.14 -9.25 -9.36
C ILE A 297 11.97 -8.40 -8.40
N VAL A 298 11.56 -7.14 -8.24
CA VAL A 298 11.97 -6.29 -7.10
C VAL A 298 10.97 -6.47 -5.96
N VAL A 299 11.46 -6.91 -4.81
CA VAL A 299 10.68 -7.04 -3.58
C VAL A 299 10.77 -5.75 -2.76
N THR A 300 9.63 -5.17 -2.40
CA THR A 300 9.56 -3.94 -1.61
C THR A 300 9.19 -4.20 -0.13
N PRO A 301 9.78 -3.46 0.84
CA PRO A 301 9.61 -3.70 2.28
C PRO A 301 8.45 -2.92 2.92
N TYR A 302 8.04 -1.80 2.31
CA TYR A 302 7.01 -0.91 2.84
C TYR A 302 5.93 -0.61 1.79
N HIS A 303 4.68 -0.42 2.22
CA HIS A 303 3.57 -0.04 1.32
C HIS A 303 3.85 1.23 0.49
N ALA A 304 4.56 2.21 1.07
CA ALA A 304 4.95 3.43 0.36
C ALA A 304 5.97 3.13 -0.76
N CYS A 305 6.87 2.17 -0.52
CA CYS A 305 7.78 1.66 -1.55
C CYS A 305 6.98 0.96 -2.64
N GLN A 306 6.12 0.00 -2.28
CA GLN A 306 5.26 -0.69 -3.25
C GLN A 306 4.51 0.30 -4.14
N LYS A 307 3.91 1.34 -3.54
CA LYS A 307 3.18 2.38 -4.28
C LYS A 307 4.04 3.11 -5.33
N GLN A 308 5.30 3.45 -5.01
CA GLN A 308 6.15 4.17 -5.97
C GLN A 308 6.83 3.23 -6.97
N TRP A 309 7.36 2.11 -6.49
CA TRP A 309 8.01 1.12 -7.33
C TRP A 309 7.03 0.44 -8.30
N SER A 310 5.76 0.28 -7.94
CA SER A 310 4.74 -0.28 -8.86
C SER A 310 4.62 0.49 -10.16
N LYS A 311 4.97 1.77 -10.17
CA LYS A 311 4.96 2.58 -11.39
C LYS A 311 6.10 2.21 -12.34
N LEU A 312 7.15 1.54 -11.83
CA LEU A 312 8.30 1.04 -12.59
C LEU A 312 8.16 -0.44 -12.98
N ALA A 313 7.03 -1.08 -12.66
CA ALA A 313 6.83 -2.47 -13.05
C ALA A 313 6.74 -2.58 -14.58
N SER A 314 7.47 -3.52 -15.16
CA SER A 314 7.51 -3.75 -16.61
C SER A 314 7.51 -5.25 -16.92
N HIS A 315 7.45 -5.59 -18.22
CA HIS A 315 7.59 -6.98 -18.68
C HIS A 315 8.99 -7.57 -18.38
N ARG A 316 10.02 -6.73 -18.21
CA ARG A 316 11.40 -7.18 -17.90
C ARG A 316 11.65 -7.34 -16.41
N LEU A 317 10.89 -6.66 -15.56
CA LEU A 317 11.08 -6.68 -14.11
C LEU A 317 9.77 -6.38 -13.39
N GLY A 318 9.26 -7.39 -12.68
CA GLY A 318 8.10 -7.27 -11.82
C GLY A 318 8.41 -6.49 -10.54
N VAL A 319 7.39 -5.96 -9.89
CA VAL A 319 7.50 -5.30 -8.58
C VAL A 319 6.46 -5.86 -7.65
N ARG A 320 6.89 -6.38 -6.50
CA ARG A 320 6.00 -6.99 -5.52
C ARG A 320 6.38 -6.59 -4.11
N HIS A 321 5.41 -6.52 -3.21
CA HIS A 321 5.70 -6.40 -1.79
C HIS A 321 5.96 -7.80 -1.21
N TRP A 322 6.82 -7.92 -0.20
CA TRP A 322 7.12 -9.23 0.43
C TRP A 322 5.84 -9.93 0.93
N MET A 323 4.85 -9.18 1.44
CA MET A 323 3.55 -9.75 1.86
C MET A 323 2.79 -10.37 0.69
N SER A 324 2.88 -9.80 -0.52
CA SER A 324 2.26 -10.38 -1.70
C SER A 324 3.01 -11.64 -2.15
N VAL A 325 4.34 -11.66 -2.05
CA VAL A 325 5.16 -12.86 -2.34
C VAL A 325 4.79 -14.00 -1.38
N LEU A 326 4.68 -13.69 -0.08
CA LEU A 326 4.24 -14.63 0.94
C LEU A 326 2.81 -15.13 0.68
N ALA A 327 1.87 -14.25 0.34
CA ALA A 327 0.49 -14.62 0.05
C ALA A 327 0.39 -15.58 -1.15
N ASP A 328 1.14 -15.32 -2.23
CA ASP A 328 1.16 -16.20 -3.38
C ASP A 328 1.79 -17.55 -3.05
N ALA A 329 2.91 -17.59 -2.31
CA ALA A 329 3.53 -18.84 -1.89
C ALA A 329 2.58 -19.70 -1.04
N LEU A 330 1.70 -19.07 -0.25
CA LEU A 330 0.64 -19.73 0.53
C LEU A 330 -0.63 -20.04 -0.29
N GLY A 331 -0.67 -19.72 -1.58
CA GLY A 331 -1.80 -19.98 -2.47
C GLY A 331 -3.00 -19.05 -2.27
N VAL A 332 -2.81 -17.92 -1.57
CA VAL A 332 -3.86 -16.95 -1.23
C VAL A 332 -3.60 -15.57 -1.82
N GLY A 333 -2.94 -15.56 -2.99
CA GLY A 333 -2.57 -14.36 -3.72
C GLY A 333 -3.69 -13.34 -3.91
N VAL A 334 -3.30 -12.08 -4.00
CA VAL A 334 -4.21 -10.95 -4.27
C VAL A 334 -3.60 -10.07 -5.33
N GLU A 335 -4.39 -9.77 -6.36
CA GLU A 335 -4.00 -8.89 -7.45
C GLU A 335 -3.65 -7.47 -6.94
N ASP A 336 -2.50 -6.95 -7.40
CA ASP A 336 -2.12 -5.55 -7.21
C ASP A 336 -2.80 -4.65 -8.26
N ARG A 337 -4.09 -4.35 -8.04
CA ARG A 337 -4.86 -3.46 -8.92
C ARG A 337 -4.28 -2.05 -9.00
N TYR A 338 -3.56 -1.57 -7.98
CA TYR A 338 -2.85 -0.28 -8.05
C TYR A 338 -1.84 -0.30 -9.19
N GLN A 339 -1.01 -1.35 -9.24
CA GLN A 339 -0.02 -1.54 -10.29
C GLN A 339 -0.67 -1.76 -11.66
N THR A 340 -1.74 -2.57 -11.73
CA THR A 340 -2.52 -2.77 -12.97
C THR A 340 -3.04 -1.44 -13.52
N TYR A 341 -3.68 -0.60 -12.70
CA TYR A 341 -4.23 0.68 -13.16
C TYR A 341 -3.15 1.65 -13.63
N TRP A 342 -2.00 1.71 -12.94
CA TRP A 342 -0.88 2.53 -13.40
C TRP A 342 -0.32 2.09 -14.77
N ARG A 343 -0.40 0.79 -15.10
CA ARG A 343 0.01 0.27 -16.40
C ARG A 343 -0.99 0.52 -17.52
N LEU A 344 -2.29 0.56 -17.21
CA LEU A 344 -3.32 0.93 -18.19
C LEU A 344 -3.05 2.33 -18.74
N ALA A 345 -2.72 3.25 -17.82
CA ALA A 345 -2.30 4.61 -18.14
C ALA A 345 -3.30 5.41 -19.02
N ASP A 346 -4.53 4.92 -19.08
CA ASP A 346 -5.70 5.50 -19.73
C ASP A 346 -6.78 5.64 -18.66
N THR A 347 -7.32 6.85 -18.51
CA THR A 347 -8.29 7.14 -17.44
C THR A 347 -9.60 6.37 -17.64
N ASP A 348 -10.11 6.31 -18.87
CA ASP A 348 -11.36 5.63 -19.17
C ASP A 348 -11.21 4.12 -18.99
N ALA A 349 -10.10 3.54 -19.44
CA ALA A 349 -9.80 2.13 -19.21
C ALA A 349 -9.73 1.79 -17.71
N ILE A 350 -9.13 2.67 -16.89
CA ILE A 350 -9.09 2.51 -15.43
C ILE A 350 -10.50 2.59 -14.83
N VAL A 351 -11.33 3.53 -15.27
CA VAL A 351 -12.72 3.67 -14.78
C VAL A 351 -13.54 2.43 -15.11
N GLU A 352 -13.43 1.90 -16.34
CA GLU A 352 -14.11 0.65 -16.73
C GLU A 352 -13.62 -0.54 -15.90
N ALA A 353 -12.30 -0.75 -15.81
CA ALA A 353 -11.71 -1.86 -15.06
C ALA A 353 -12.08 -1.81 -13.57
N ALA A 354 -12.17 -0.61 -13.00
CA ALA A 354 -12.51 -0.38 -11.60
C ALA A 354 -14.02 -0.42 -11.30
N HIS A 355 -14.89 -0.54 -12.30
CA HIS A 355 -16.36 -0.47 -12.14
C HIS A 355 -16.92 -1.39 -11.05
N PRO A 356 -16.54 -2.69 -10.98
CA PRO A 356 -17.02 -3.56 -9.91
C PRO A 356 -16.69 -3.03 -8.51
N ALA A 357 -15.53 -2.40 -8.35
CA ALA A 357 -15.13 -1.79 -7.10
C ALA A 357 -15.94 -0.52 -6.82
N TRP A 358 -15.72 0.56 -7.58
CA TRP A 358 -16.30 1.86 -7.25
C TRP A 358 -17.83 1.88 -7.34
N GLY A 359 -18.42 1.08 -8.23
CA GLY A 359 -19.87 0.94 -8.38
C GLY A 359 -20.52 0.38 -7.10
N SER A 360 -19.87 -0.60 -6.46
CA SER A 360 -20.33 -1.14 -5.16
C SER A 360 -20.32 -0.09 -4.05
N TRP A 361 -19.48 0.94 -4.16
CA TRP A 361 -19.44 2.05 -3.19
C TRP A 361 -20.52 3.10 -3.42
N GLY A 362 -21.24 3.05 -4.55
CA GLY A 362 -22.20 4.06 -4.98
C GLY A 362 -21.52 5.33 -5.52
N ILE A 363 -20.28 5.21 -5.98
CA ILE A 363 -19.53 6.32 -6.60
C ILE A 363 -20.08 6.54 -8.01
N SER A 364 -20.26 7.79 -8.42
CA SER A 364 -20.69 8.11 -9.78
C SER A 364 -19.56 7.89 -10.78
N ARG A 365 -19.88 7.68 -12.08
CA ARG A 365 -18.83 7.59 -13.11
C ARG A 365 -17.96 8.86 -13.16
N GLU A 366 -18.57 10.03 -12.98
CA GLU A 366 -17.86 11.32 -12.95
C GLU A 366 -16.85 11.38 -11.80
N ASP A 367 -17.27 11.04 -10.57
CA ASP A 367 -16.36 10.99 -9.42
C ASP A 367 -15.27 9.92 -9.58
N ALA A 368 -15.63 8.75 -10.16
CA ALA A 368 -14.68 7.67 -10.44
C ALA A 368 -13.60 8.12 -11.44
N TYR A 369 -13.99 8.90 -12.46
CA TYR A 369 -13.06 9.50 -13.43
C TYR A 369 -12.10 10.48 -12.73
N ASP A 370 -12.60 11.35 -11.86
CA ASP A 370 -11.75 12.26 -11.08
C ASP A 370 -10.79 11.51 -10.14
N HIS A 371 -11.25 10.41 -9.53
CA HIS A 371 -10.43 9.56 -8.67
C HIS A 371 -9.36 8.80 -9.48
N ALA A 372 -9.72 8.28 -10.66
CA ALA A 372 -8.80 7.67 -11.61
C ALA A 372 -7.67 8.67 -11.96
N ARG A 373 -8.04 9.89 -12.34
CA ARG A 373 -7.09 10.97 -12.68
C ARG A 373 -6.17 11.36 -11.53
N THR A 374 -6.72 11.41 -10.32
CA THR A 374 -5.99 11.89 -9.14
C THR A 374 -4.99 10.85 -8.61
N HIS A 375 -5.32 9.55 -8.73
CA HIS A 375 -4.60 8.51 -7.99
C HIS A 375 -3.83 7.51 -8.86
N PHE A 376 -4.20 7.35 -10.13
CA PHE A 376 -3.71 6.27 -10.98
C PHE A 376 -3.17 6.72 -12.33
N THR A 377 -3.53 7.92 -12.80
CA THR A 377 -2.97 8.45 -14.06
C THR A 377 -1.81 9.38 -13.78
N ALA A 378 -0.88 9.43 -14.73
CA ALA A 378 0.14 10.47 -14.73
C ALA A 378 -0.51 11.85 -14.85
N ALA A 379 0.11 12.87 -14.25
CA ALA A 379 -0.46 14.23 -14.25
C ALA A 379 -0.58 14.86 -15.67
N PHE A 380 -0.05 14.21 -16.72
CA PHE A 380 0.06 14.76 -18.09
C PHE A 380 -0.03 13.72 -19.23
N SER A 381 -0.70 12.57 -19.08
CA SER A 381 -0.81 11.60 -20.18
C SER A 381 -1.86 11.99 -21.23
N GLU A 382 -1.50 12.82 -22.21
CA GLU A 382 -2.29 13.01 -23.43
C GLU A 382 -1.84 12.12 -24.60
N SER A 383 -0.80 11.30 -24.44
CA SER A 383 -0.42 10.32 -25.47
C SER A 383 0.44 9.21 -24.89
N ILE A 384 -0.12 8.00 -24.81
CA ILE A 384 0.67 6.79 -24.59
C ILE A 384 0.56 5.99 -25.88
N HIS A 385 1.63 6.03 -26.66
CA HIS A 385 1.77 5.17 -27.82
C HIS A 385 2.18 3.78 -27.37
N ASP A 386 1.46 2.78 -27.84
CA ASP A 386 1.80 1.37 -27.68
C ASP A 386 3.19 1.08 -28.29
N CYS A 387 4.01 0.36 -27.52
CA CYS A 387 5.33 -0.22 -27.86
C CYS A 387 6.58 0.68 -27.75
N GLU A 388 7.67 0.09 -27.23
CA GLU A 388 9.03 0.67 -27.15
C GLU A 388 9.62 1.10 -28.52
N CYS A 389 9.00 0.71 -29.65
CA CYS A 389 9.45 1.03 -31.01
C CYS A 389 8.90 2.35 -31.60
N GLY A 390 7.98 3.05 -30.92
CA GLY A 390 7.42 4.31 -31.42
C GLY A 390 6.62 4.16 -32.74
N GLY A 391 6.03 2.99 -33.00
CA GLY A 391 5.11 2.76 -34.12
C GLY A 391 5.74 2.56 -35.50
N SER A 392 7.07 2.54 -35.64
CA SER A 392 7.72 2.25 -36.92
C SER A 392 8.19 0.80 -36.99
N GLY A 393 7.31 -0.10 -37.47
CA GLY A 393 7.71 -1.41 -38.00
C GLY A 393 7.24 -2.67 -37.25
N CYS A 394 6.34 -2.55 -36.27
CA CYS A 394 5.95 -3.66 -35.40
C CYS A 394 4.53 -4.14 -35.77
N GLY A 395 4.39 -5.32 -36.39
CA GLY A 395 3.09 -5.98 -36.58
C GLY A 395 2.44 -6.27 -35.22
N ALA A 396 1.13 -6.09 -35.12
CA ALA A 396 0.37 -6.16 -33.87
C ALA A 396 0.67 -7.43 -33.04
N PRO A 397 0.86 -7.33 -31.70
CA PRO A 397 0.98 -8.51 -30.86
C PRO A 397 -0.39 -9.22 -30.76
N SER A 398 -0.38 -10.55 -30.89
CA SER A 398 -1.57 -11.39 -30.78
C SER A 398 -2.11 -11.43 -29.33
N PRO A 399 -3.44 -11.54 -29.13
CA PRO A 399 -4.10 -11.41 -27.83
C PRO A 399 -3.93 -12.60 -26.85
N GLU A 400 -2.93 -13.48 -27.01
CA GLU A 400 -2.84 -14.76 -26.27
C GLU A 400 -1.65 -14.89 -25.29
N LEU A 401 -1.07 -13.80 -24.77
CA LEU A 401 -0.03 -13.92 -23.74
C LEU A 401 -0.65 -14.08 -22.33
N VAL A 402 -0.81 -15.33 -21.87
CA VAL A 402 -1.10 -15.69 -20.48
C VAL A 402 0.19 -15.56 -19.65
N TRP A 403 0.15 -14.83 -18.53
CA TRP A 403 1.30 -14.62 -17.64
C TRP A 403 1.42 -15.76 -16.61
N PRO A 404 2.63 -16.27 -16.32
CA PRO A 404 2.79 -17.29 -15.28
C PRO A 404 2.35 -16.73 -13.92
N GLY A 405 1.33 -17.34 -13.33
CA GLY A 405 0.79 -17.00 -12.00
C GLY A 405 -0.67 -16.53 -11.97
N THR A 406 -1.32 -16.29 -13.11
CA THR A 406 -2.79 -16.22 -13.15
C THR A 406 -3.33 -17.65 -13.20
N ALA A 407 -3.73 -18.20 -12.05
CA ALA A 407 -4.45 -19.47 -12.04
C ALA A 407 -5.73 -19.33 -12.89
N GLU A 408 -5.80 -20.05 -14.00
CA GLU A 408 -7.04 -20.21 -14.75
C GLU A 408 -8.10 -20.81 -13.82
N VAL A 409 -9.13 -20.03 -13.51
CA VAL A 409 -10.36 -20.57 -12.91
C VAL A 409 -11.05 -21.40 -14.00
N ARG A 410 -10.74 -22.70 -14.06
CA ARG A 410 -11.53 -23.64 -14.85
C ARG A 410 -12.94 -23.66 -14.29
N GLN A 411 -13.91 -23.21 -15.08
CA GLN A 411 -15.32 -23.40 -14.76
C GLN A 411 -15.63 -24.91 -14.72
N PRO A 412 -16.35 -25.40 -13.69
CA PRO A 412 -16.76 -26.80 -13.65
C PRO A 412 -17.83 -27.05 -14.72
N SER A 413 -17.65 -28.14 -15.46
CA SER A 413 -18.61 -28.73 -16.40
C SER A 413 -19.85 -29.28 -15.71
#